data_AF-A0A961HG91-F1
#
_entry.id   AF-A0A961HG91-F1
#
_cell.length_a   1.000
_cell.length_b   1.000
_cell.length_c   1.000
_cell.angle_alpha   90.00
_cell.angle_beta   90.00
_cell.angle_gamma   90.00
#
_symmetry.space_group_name_H-M   'P 1'
#
loop_
_entity.id
_entity.type
_entity.pdbx_description
1 polymer ?
#
loop_
_entity_poly.entity_id
_entity_poly.type
_entity_poly.pdbx_seq_one_letter_code
_entity_poly.pdbx_strand_id
1 'polypeptide(L)'
;PDRPVPRLLAAGLLRQIDADTVILPRRVGQLLRGEDPGPTHLVPPDPVVSGTTAKDVDAAAAGAVIDLMRETEVVLETLSAAPVPELRSGGLGVREAKRLSKLTGIDERRLGFVLEVAAAAGLIASGIPDPEPPDGSGPCWTPTVAADRFLESSTAARWYLLASTWLDLPSRPSLIGGRGPDGKPYAA
;
A
#
# COMPACT_ATOMS: atom_id res chain seq x y z
N PRO A 1 3.34 -48.85 -10.27
CA PRO A 1 4.74 -48.39 -10.50
C PRO A 1 5.62 -48.74 -9.30
N ASP A 2 6.77 -49.40 -9.50
CA ASP A 2 7.60 -49.90 -8.39
C ASP A 2 8.71 -48.94 -7.94
N ARG A 3 8.98 -47.89 -8.73
CA ARG A 3 9.99 -46.88 -8.39
C ARG A 3 9.41 -45.76 -7.50
N PRO A 4 10.14 -45.24 -6.50
CA PRO A 4 9.62 -44.25 -5.54
C PRO A 4 9.06 -42.97 -6.18
N VAL A 5 9.78 -42.36 -7.12
CA VAL A 5 9.36 -41.10 -7.76
C VAL A 5 8.06 -41.27 -8.56
N PRO A 6 7.93 -42.26 -9.47
CA PRO A 6 6.66 -42.55 -10.14
C PRO A 6 5.49 -42.84 -9.20
N ARG A 7 5.73 -43.45 -8.03
CA ARG A 7 4.68 -43.67 -7.02
C ARG A 7 4.19 -42.37 -6.40
N LEU A 8 5.12 -41.48 -6.02
CA LEU A 8 4.78 -40.18 -5.43
C LEU A 8 4.11 -39.24 -6.44
N LEU A 9 4.53 -39.31 -7.71
CA LEU A 9 3.85 -38.61 -8.81
C LEU A 9 2.42 -39.14 -9.01
N ALA A 10 2.24 -40.47 -9.06
CA ALA A 10 0.92 -41.08 -9.19
C ALA A 10 0.00 -40.79 -8.00
N ALA A 11 0.55 -40.60 -6.80
CA ALA A 11 -0.19 -40.21 -5.60
C ALA A 11 -0.44 -38.70 -5.47
N GLY A 12 0.05 -37.87 -6.41
CA GLY A 12 -0.05 -36.41 -6.34
C GLY A 12 0.79 -35.75 -5.24
N LEU A 13 1.73 -36.50 -4.63
CA LEU A 13 2.64 -36.01 -3.59
C LEU A 13 3.85 -35.28 -4.15
N LEU A 14 4.19 -35.53 -5.41
CA LEU A 14 5.14 -34.74 -6.21
C LEU A 14 4.43 -34.22 -7.46
N ARG A 15 4.92 -33.09 -7.99
CA ARG A 15 4.51 -32.58 -9.31
C ARG A 15 5.72 -32.56 -10.23
N GLN A 16 5.55 -33.05 -11.46
CA GLN A 16 6.61 -32.96 -12.47
C GLN A 16 6.74 -31.52 -12.98
N ILE A 17 7.97 -31.01 -13.08
CA ILE A 17 8.28 -29.74 -13.75
C ILE A 17 8.74 -30.02 -15.19
N ASP A 18 9.69 -30.95 -15.33
CA ASP A 18 10.25 -31.38 -16.62
C ASP A 18 10.66 -32.86 -16.57
N ALA A 19 11.41 -33.33 -17.57
CA ALA A 19 11.80 -34.74 -17.70
C ALA A 19 12.61 -35.26 -16.51
N ASP A 20 13.44 -34.41 -15.90
CA ASP A 20 14.40 -34.81 -14.87
C ASP A 20 14.12 -34.15 -13.50
N THR A 21 13.17 -33.21 -13.45
CA THR A 21 12.89 -32.39 -12.27
C THR A 21 11.46 -32.58 -11.77
N VAL A 22 11.33 -32.83 -10.47
CA VAL A 22 10.07 -32.84 -9.73
C VAL A 22 10.12 -31.81 -8.61
N ILE A 23 8.96 -31.22 -8.30
CA ILE A 23 8.80 -30.32 -7.16
C ILE A 23 7.93 -30.97 -6.09
N LEU A 24 8.33 -30.79 -4.84
CA LEU A 24 7.52 -31.09 -3.67
C LEU A 24 6.55 -29.93 -3.42
N PRO A 25 5.23 -30.12 -3.57
CA PRO A 25 4.27 -29.07 -3.28
C PRO A 25 4.42 -28.59 -1.83
N ARG A 26 4.35 -27.27 -1.61
CA ARG A 26 4.57 -26.65 -0.30
C ARG A 26 3.81 -27.36 0.83
N ARG A 27 2.51 -27.64 0.65
CA ARG A 27 1.68 -28.32 1.67
C ARG A 27 2.21 -29.69 2.07
N VAL A 28 2.74 -30.46 1.11
CA VAL A 28 3.36 -31.77 1.38
C VAL A 28 4.65 -31.59 2.19
N GLY A 29 5.48 -30.61 1.83
CA GLY A 29 6.71 -30.29 2.58
C GLY A 29 6.45 -29.72 3.98
N GLN A 30 5.32 -29.04 4.20
CA GLN A 30 4.88 -28.61 5.53
C GLN A 30 4.47 -29.81 6.39
N LEU A 31 3.64 -30.70 5.86
CA LEU A 31 3.22 -31.94 6.56
C LEU A 31 4.42 -32.82 6.93
N LEU A 32 5.40 -32.99 6.04
CA LEU A 32 6.62 -33.76 6.31
C LEU A 32 7.49 -33.15 7.42
N ARG A 33 7.37 -31.85 7.67
CA ARG A 33 8.06 -31.14 8.77
C ARG A 33 7.21 -31.03 10.05
N GLY A 34 6.01 -31.62 10.06
CA GLY A 34 5.07 -31.48 11.18
C GLY A 34 4.44 -30.10 11.29
N GLU A 35 4.50 -29.28 10.24
CA GLU A 35 3.85 -27.97 10.17
C GLU A 35 2.38 -28.12 9.75
N ASP A 36 1.53 -27.22 10.23
CA ASP A 36 0.17 -27.08 9.70
C ASP A 36 0.24 -26.51 8.26
N PRO A 37 -0.24 -27.24 7.23
CA PRO A 37 -0.25 -26.76 5.84
C PRO A 37 -1.20 -25.58 5.61
N GLY A 38 -1.91 -25.13 6.65
CA GLY A 38 -2.88 -24.06 6.61
C GLY A 38 -4.23 -24.53 6.03
N PRO A 39 -5.24 -23.66 6.07
CA PRO A 39 -6.59 -24.03 5.66
C PRO A 39 -6.65 -24.43 4.18
N THR A 40 -7.30 -25.56 3.90
CA THR A 40 -7.53 -26.05 2.53
C THR A 40 -8.66 -25.31 1.83
N HIS A 41 -9.51 -24.62 2.60
CA HIS A 41 -10.64 -23.82 2.13
C HIS A 41 -10.62 -22.45 2.81
N LEU A 42 -11.03 -21.42 2.08
CA LEU A 42 -11.30 -20.12 2.69
C LEU A 42 -12.62 -20.22 3.46
N VAL A 43 -12.59 -19.80 4.72
CA VAL A 43 -13.79 -19.63 5.53
C VAL A 43 -14.07 -18.13 5.58
N PRO A 44 -15.32 -17.68 5.33
CA PRO A 44 -15.67 -16.29 5.56
C PRO A 44 -15.27 -15.88 6.98
N PRO A 45 -14.63 -14.70 7.18
CA PRO A 45 -14.38 -14.22 8.53
C PRO A 45 -15.71 -14.06 9.28
N ASP A 46 -15.69 -14.33 10.59
CA ASP A 46 -16.80 -14.03 11.50
C ASP A 46 -16.45 -12.75 12.28
N PRO A 47 -16.74 -11.56 11.73
CA PRO A 47 -16.33 -10.31 12.36
C PRO A 47 -17.16 -10.05 13.61
N VAL A 48 -16.52 -9.51 14.63
CA VAL A 48 -17.24 -8.88 15.74
C VAL A 48 -17.94 -7.64 15.18
N VAL A 49 -19.26 -7.71 15.07
CA VAL A 49 -20.10 -6.58 14.62
C VAL A 49 -20.63 -5.80 15.81
N SER A 50 -20.45 -4.48 15.78
CA SER A 50 -21.15 -3.53 16.64
C SER A 50 -22.40 -3.01 15.93
N GLY A 51 -23.48 -2.81 16.69
CA GLY A 51 -24.71 -2.20 16.15
C GLY A 51 -24.58 -0.67 16.11
N THR A 52 -24.96 -0.07 14.99
CA THR A 52 -25.08 1.39 14.82
C THR A 52 -26.20 1.70 13.83
N THR A 53 -26.73 2.92 13.81
CA THR A 53 -27.75 3.32 12.84
C THR A 53 -27.10 3.77 11.53
N ALA A 54 -27.78 3.54 10.40
CA ALA A 54 -27.30 4.02 9.10
C ALA A 54 -27.08 5.54 9.09
N LYS A 55 -27.94 6.30 9.78
CA LYS A 55 -27.82 7.74 9.93
C LYS A 55 -26.52 8.17 10.64
N ASP A 56 -26.14 7.47 11.70
CA ASP A 56 -24.92 7.78 12.45
C ASP A 56 -23.67 7.40 11.63
N VAL A 57 -23.74 6.30 10.87
CA VAL A 57 -22.68 5.91 9.93
C VAL A 57 -22.51 6.97 8.84
N ASP A 58 -23.60 7.42 8.22
CA ASP A 58 -23.55 8.43 7.16
C ASP A 58 -22.96 9.75 7.67
N ALA A 59 -23.34 10.19 8.87
CA ALA A 59 -22.81 11.39 9.48
C ALA A 59 -21.30 11.28 9.77
N ALA A 60 -20.86 10.16 10.35
CA ALA A 60 -19.45 9.91 10.63
C ALA A 60 -18.61 9.77 9.34
N ALA A 61 -19.14 9.08 8.34
CA ALA A 61 -18.51 8.89 7.04
C ALA A 61 -18.33 10.23 6.32
N ALA A 62 -19.34 11.10 6.33
CA ALA A 62 -19.23 12.44 5.77
C ALA A 62 -18.09 13.25 6.42
N GLY A 63 -17.97 13.22 7.74
CA GLY A 63 -16.86 13.85 8.46
C GLY A 63 -15.50 13.29 8.03
N ALA A 64 -15.37 11.97 8.00
CA ALA A 64 -14.13 11.30 7.62
C ALA A 64 -13.71 11.59 6.16
N VAL A 65 -14.67 11.73 5.25
CA VAL A 65 -14.41 12.09 3.83
C VAL A 65 -13.94 13.55 3.73
N ILE A 66 -14.57 14.46 4.45
CA ILE A 66 -14.15 15.88 4.51
C ILE A 66 -12.72 15.99 5.06
N ASP A 67 -12.42 15.26 6.13
CA ASP A 67 -11.08 15.22 6.70
C ASP A 67 -10.05 14.68 5.71
N LEU A 68 -10.35 13.55 5.05
CA LEU A 68 -9.45 12.95 4.06
C LEU A 68 -9.14 13.90 2.88
N MET A 69 -10.17 14.59 2.34
CA MET A 69 -9.96 15.54 1.26
C MET A 69 -9.07 16.71 1.71
N ARG A 70 -9.35 17.28 2.88
CA ARG A 70 -8.53 18.35 3.47
C ARG A 70 -7.08 17.89 3.72
N GLU A 71 -6.89 16.71 4.28
CA GLU A 71 -5.56 16.13 4.51
C GLU A 71 -4.79 15.94 3.19
N THR A 72 -5.48 15.50 2.13
CA THR A 72 -4.89 15.37 0.79
C THR A 72 -4.46 16.73 0.26
N GLU A 73 -5.30 17.76 0.37
CA GLU A 73 -4.97 19.12 -0.04
C GLU A 73 -3.75 19.69 0.72
N VAL A 74 -3.71 19.51 2.04
CA VAL A 74 -2.57 19.91 2.89
C VAL A 74 -1.28 19.20 2.47
N VAL A 75 -1.34 17.90 2.13
CA VAL A 75 -0.19 17.15 1.63
C VAL A 75 0.30 17.71 0.29
N LEU A 76 -0.62 17.99 -0.65
CA LEU A 76 -0.29 18.56 -1.95
C LEU A 76 0.37 19.94 -1.81
N GLU A 77 -0.21 20.82 -0.99
CA GLU A 77 0.34 22.14 -0.72
C GLU A 77 1.73 22.05 -0.06
N THR A 78 1.88 21.17 0.93
CA THR A 78 3.16 20.97 1.64
C THR A 78 4.25 20.47 0.71
N LEU A 79 3.95 19.49 -0.16
CA LEU A 79 4.92 18.97 -1.13
C LEU A 79 5.21 19.96 -2.26
N SER A 80 4.24 20.81 -2.62
CA SER A 80 4.47 21.91 -3.56
C SER A 80 5.45 22.94 -3.00
N ALA A 81 5.34 23.26 -1.71
CA ALA A 81 6.20 24.25 -1.05
C ALA A 81 7.58 23.68 -0.68
N ALA A 82 7.64 22.39 -0.33
CA ALA A 82 8.86 21.72 0.10
C ALA A 82 8.93 20.29 -0.47
N PRO A 83 9.41 20.12 -1.71
CA PRO A 83 9.65 18.82 -2.32
C PRO A 83 10.48 17.91 -1.42
N VAL A 84 10.19 16.61 -1.44
CA VAL A 84 10.85 15.64 -0.56
C VAL A 84 11.66 14.64 -1.38
N PRO A 85 12.98 14.49 -1.13
CA PRO A 85 13.81 13.55 -1.88
C PRO A 85 13.33 12.10 -1.78
N GLU A 86 13.34 11.40 -2.90
CA GLU A 86 13.06 9.96 -2.95
C GLU A 86 14.26 9.15 -2.42
N LEU A 87 13.97 8.05 -1.71
CA LEU A 87 15.01 7.08 -1.34
C LEU A 87 15.52 6.34 -2.59
N ARG A 88 16.78 5.89 -2.55
CA ARG A 88 17.32 4.99 -3.60
C ARG A 88 16.54 3.68 -3.75
N SER A 89 15.88 3.24 -2.68
CA SER A 89 15.01 2.05 -2.68
C SER A 89 13.59 2.33 -3.18
N GLY A 90 13.30 3.56 -3.60
CA GLY A 90 11.96 4.06 -3.83
C GLY A 90 11.28 4.56 -2.55
N GLY A 91 10.31 5.45 -2.73
CA GLY A 91 9.44 5.96 -1.66
C GLY A 91 10.08 7.02 -0.77
N LEU A 92 9.41 7.31 0.35
CA LEU A 92 9.72 8.34 1.33
C LEU A 92 10.40 7.74 2.57
N GLY A 93 11.55 8.32 2.93
CA GLY A 93 12.28 7.94 4.14
C GLY A 93 11.54 8.27 5.42
N VAL A 94 11.68 7.41 6.44
CA VAL A 94 11.06 7.60 7.77
C VAL A 94 11.34 8.98 8.37
N ARG A 95 12.53 9.53 8.16
CA ARG A 95 12.88 10.88 8.62
C ARG A 95 12.02 11.96 7.96
N GLU A 96 11.84 11.85 6.64
CA GLU A 96 11.06 12.84 5.90
C GLU A 96 9.56 12.63 6.13
N ALA A 97 9.07 11.40 6.28
CA ALA A 97 7.71 11.11 6.71
C ALA A 97 7.39 11.75 8.08
N LYS A 98 8.31 11.66 9.04
CA LYS A 98 8.21 12.35 10.34
C LYS A 98 8.20 13.86 10.22
N ARG A 99 8.99 14.41 9.29
CA ARG A 99 9.02 15.85 9.02
C ARG A 99 7.69 16.32 8.44
N LEU A 100 7.17 15.60 7.44
CA LEU A 100 5.87 15.87 6.83
C LEU A 100 4.73 15.75 7.84
N SER A 101 4.73 14.74 8.71
CA SER A 101 3.73 14.60 9.78
C SER A 101 3.70 15.84 10.69
N LYS A 102 4.86 16.36 11.07
CA LYS A 102 4.95 17.60 11.87
C LYS A 102 4.48 18.85 11.11
N LEU A 103 4.80 18.96 9.83
CA LEU A 103 4.42 20.12 9.00
C LEU A 103 2.92 20.14 8.71
N THR A 104 2.35 18.98 8.41
CA THR A 104 0.94 18.82 8.05
C THR A 104 0.02 18.72 9.28
N GLY A 105 0.57 18.33 10.43
CA GLY A 105 -0.21 18.02 11.64
C GLY A 105 -0.93 16.66 11.58
N ILE A 106 -0.69 15.86 10.53
CA ILE A 106 -1.33 14.56 10.32
C ILE A 106 -0.51 13.47 11.02
N ASP A 107 -1.16 12.58 11.78
CA ASP A 107 -0.51 11.43 12.42
C ASP A 107 0.27 10.58 11.39
N GLU A 108 1.42 10.03 11.76
CA GLU A 108 2.33 9.32 10.84
C GLU A 108 1.63 8.19 10.06
N ARG A 109 0.76 7.40 10.72
CA ARG A 109 0.05 6.30 10.03
C ARG A 109 -1.00 6.84 9.06
N ARG A 110 -1.71 7.88 9.46
CA ARG A 110 -2.70 8.54 8.62
C ARG A 110 -2.05 9.22 7.42
N LEU A 111 -0.90 9.88 7.63
CA LEU A 111 -0.12 10.50 6.56
C LEU A 111 0.37 9.46 5.55
N GLY A 112 0.91 8.33 6.01
CA GLY A 112 1.32 7.24 5.12
C GLY A 112 0.15 6.74 4.24
N PHE A 113 -1.03 6.60 4.83
CA PHE A 113 -2.24 6.28 4.07
C PHE A 113 -2.60 7.34 3.02
N VAL A 114 -2.57 8.63 3.38
CA VAL A 114 -2.87 9.73 2.46
C VAL A 114 -1.85 9.79 1.32
N LEU A 115 -0.56 9.61 1.62
CA LEU A 115 0.51 9.60 0.61
C LEU A 115 0.35 8.46 -0.39
N GLU A 116 0.06 7.25 0.09
CA GLU A 116 -0.15 6.07 -0.77
C GLU A 116 -1.36 6.26 -1.70
N VAL A 117 -2.48 6.77 -1.18
CA VAL A 117 -3.66 7.06 -2.01
C VAL A 117 -3.36 8.19 -3.00
N ALA A 118 -2.68 9.26 -2.57
CA ALA A 118 -2.32 10.37 -3.46
C ALA A 118 -1.37 9.92 -4.58
N ALA A 119 -0.39 9.07 -4.28
CA ALA A 119 0.54 8.52 -5.26
C ALA A 119 -0.18 7.58 -6.25
N ALA A 120 -1.03 6.68 -5.75
CA ALA A 120 -1.81 5.77 -6.58
C ALA A 120 -2.84 6.51 -7.46
N ALA A 121 -3.39 7.63 -6.98
CA ALA A 121 -4.27 8.51 -7.75
C ALA A 121 -3.51 9.37 -8.76
N GLY A 122 -2.17 9.31 -8.77
CA GLY A 122 -1.30 10.11 -9.63
C GLY A 122 -1.27 11.59 -9.25
N LEU A 123 -1.75 11.96 -8.06
CA LEU A 123 -1.73 13.35 -7.58
C LEU A 123 -0.33 13.79 -7.17
N ILE A 124 0.50 12.84 -6.70
CA ILE A 124 1.93 13.05 -6.43
C ILE A 124 2.75 12.03 -7.21
N ALA A 125 3.97 12.40 -7.59
CA ALA A 125 4.93 11.50 -8.20
C ALA A 125 6.36 11.89 -7.82
N SER A 126 7.27 10.92 -7.88
CA SER A 126 8.70 11.18 -7.82
C SER A 126 9.24 11.53 -9.20
N GLY A 127 10.00 12.60 -9.30
CA GLY A 127 10.62 13.06 -10.55
C GLY A 127 11.70 14.10 -10.33
N ILE A 128 12.41 14.47 -11.40
CA ILE A 128 13.35 15.59 -11.36
C ILE A 128 12.52 16.88 -11.53
N PRO A 129 12.61 17.87 -10.62
CA PRO A 129 11.93 19.15 -10.77
C PRO A 129 12.30 19.85 -12.08
N ASP A 130 11.35 20.60 -12.65
CA ASP A 130 11.60 21.51 -13.77
C ASP A 130 11.42 22.96 -13.29
N PRO A 131 12.47 23.81 -13.29
CA PRO A 131 13.84 23.52 -13.72
C PRO A 131 14.62 22.66 -12.71
N GLU A 132 15.61 21.93 -13.22
CA GLU A 132 16.47 21.06 -12.41
C GLU A 132 17.20 21.87 -11.32
N PRO A 133 17.16 21.44 -10.04
CA PRO A 133 17.84 22.15 -8.97
C PRO A 133 19.35 22.27 -9.21
N PRO A 134 19.97 23.44 -8.94
CA PRO A 134 21.40 23.65 -9.19
C PRO A 134 22.32 22.72 -8.40
N ASP A 135 21.83 22.16 -7.30
CA ASP A 135 22.56 21.26 -6.42
C ASP A 135 22.57 19.79 -6.89
N GLY A 136 21.90 19.49 -8.01
CA GLY A 136 21.76 18.12 -8.54
C GLY A 136 21.02 17.21 -7.57
N SER A 137 20.11 17.76 -6.76
CA SER A 137 19.24 16.95 -5.93
C SER A 137 18.45 16.00 -6.83
N GLY A 138 18.60 14.69 -6.55
CA GLY A 138 17.95 13.63 -7.32
C GLY A 138 16.42 13.71 -7.25
N PRO A 139 15.72 12.68 -7.74
CA PRO A 139 14.28 12.73 -7.86
C PRO A 139 13.60 12.99 -6.51
N CYS A 140 12.56 13.80 -6.53
CA CYS A 140 11.79 14.18 -5.35
C CYS A 140 10.29 14.05 -5.60
N TRP A 141 9.56 13.80 -4.52
CA TRP A 141 8.12 13.71 -4.49
C TRP A 141 7.51 15.12 -4.52
N THR A 142 6.71 15.37 -5.55
CA THR A 142 5.97 16.62 -5.76
C THR A 142 4.55 16.33 -6.24
N PRO A 143 3.63 17.30 -6.14
CA PRO A 143 2.37 17.25 -6.88
C PRO A 143 2.60 17.15 -8.38
N THR A 144 1.66 16.51 -9.08
CA THR A 144 1.62 16.45 -10.53
C THR A 144 0.58 17.41 -11.09
N VAL A 145 0.51 17.55 -12.42
CA VAL A 145 -0.56 18.29 -13.12
C VAL A 145 -1.96 17.70 -12.84
N ALA A 146 -2.06 16.45 -12.36
CA ALA A 146 -3.34 15.90 -11.92
C ALA A 146 -3.82 16.50 -10.60
N ALA A 147 -2.91 16.99 -9.75
CA ALA A 147 -3.26 17.68 -8.51
C ALA A 147 -4.05 18.96 -8.77
N ASP A 148 -3.67 19.78 -9.75
CA ASP A 148 -4.39 21.00 -10.11
C ASP A 148 -5.84 20.70 -10.53
N ARG A 149 -6.00 19.71 -11.42
CA ARG A 149 -7.33 19.24 -11.87
C ARG A 149 -8.16 18.69 -10.71
N PHE A 150 -7.53 17.99 -9.78
CA PHE A 150 -8.20 17.51 -8.57
C PHE A 150 -8.69 18.69 -7.71
N LEU A 151 -7.85 19.70 -7.48
CA LEU A 151 -8.19 20.90 -6.70
C LEU A 151 -9.24 21.80 -7.37
N GLU A 152 -9.42 21.71 -8.68
CA GLU A 152 -10.48 22.42 -9.41
C GLU A 152 -11.77 21.61 -9.52
N SER A 153 -11.72 20.30 -9.26
CA SER A 153 -12.87 19.40 -9.39
C SER A 153 -13.91 19.60 -8.29
N SER A 154 -15.14 19.19 -8.55
CA SER A 154 -16.20 19.18 -7.53
C SER A 154 -15.87 18.22 -6.38
N THR A 155 -16.44 18.46 -5.20
CA THR A 155 -16.26 17.58 -4.02
C THR A 155 -16.61 16.12 -4.33
N ALA A 156 -17.68 15.88 -5.10
CA ALA A 156 -18.09 14.53 -5.49
C ALA A 156 -17.04 13.85 -6.40
N ALA A 157 -16.45 14.58 -7.34
CA ALA A 157 -15.40 14.04 -8.22
C ALA A 157 -14.11 13.76 -7.46
N ARG A 158 -13.70 14.66 -6.54
CA ARG A 158 -12.55 14.44 -5.65
C ARG A 158 -12.74 13.19 -4.80
N TRP A 159 -13.90 13.08 -4.14
CA TRP A 159 -14.22 11.92 -3.33
C TRP A 159 -14.21 10.63 -4.15
N TYR A 160 -14.87 10.62 -5.32
CA TYR A 160 -14.90 9.45 -6.19
C TYR A 160 -13.50 8.98 -6.58
N LEU A 161 -12.60 9.90 -6.95
CA LEU A 161 -11.21 9.57 -7.27
C LEU A 161 -10.50 8.90 -6.08
N LEU A 162 -10.56 9.53 -4.90
CA LEU A 162 -9.87 8.99 -3.71
C LEU A 162 -10.45 7.64 -3.28
N ALA A 163 -11.77 7.49 -3.31
CA ALA A 163 -12.46 6.28 -2.91
C ALA A 163 -12.16 5.10 -3.85
N SER A 164 -12.25 5.31 -5.16
CA SER A 164 -11.94 4.28 -6.15
C SER A 164 -10.47 3.87 -6.10
N THR A 165 -9.57 4.85 -6.01
CA THR A 165 -8.13 4.60 -5.86
C THR A 165 -7.82 3.78 -4.60
N TRP A 166 -8.46 4.12 -3.48
CA TRP A 166 -8.28 3.38 -2.24
C TRP A 166 -8.76 1.93 -2.34
N LEU A 167 -9.90 1.67 -2.98
CA LEU A 167 -10.44 0.32 -3.17
C LEU A 167 -9.51 -0.55 -4.01
N ASP A 168 -8.84 0.04 -5.00
CA ASP A 168 -7.93 -0.65 -5.91
C ASP A 168 -6.45 -0.57 -5.46
N LEU A 169 -6.18 -0.03 -4.27
CA LEU A 169 -4.83 0.27 -3.81
C LEU A 169 -3.98 -1.02 -3.67
N PRO A 170 -2.88 -1.17 -4.43
CA PRO A 170 -2.06 -2.38 -4.37
C PRO A 170 -1.12 -2.40 -3.14
N SER A 171 -0.83 -1.22 -2.58
CA SER A 171 0.04 -1.07 -1.44
C SER A 171 -0.67 -1.42 -0.12
N ARG A 172 0.10 -1.51 0.96
CA ARG A 172 -0.40 -1.90 2.28
C ARG A 172 -0.04 -0.82 3.30
N PRO A 173 -0.77 0.33 3.30
CA PRO A 173 -0.38 1.49 4.10
C PRO A 173 -0.25 1.20 5.61
N SER A 174 -1.00 0.20 6.11
CA SER A 174 -0.91 -0.24 7.51
C SER A 174 0.46 -0.81 7.91
N LEU A 175 1.31 -1.19 6.94
CA LEU A 175 2.65 -1.71 7.20
C LEU A 175 3.71 -0.61 7.27
N ILE A 176 3.41 0.61 6.82
CA ILE A 176 4.35 1.74 6.82
C ILE A 176 4.89 1.97 8.25
N GLY A 177 6.21 2.11 8.37
CA GLY A 177 6.90 2.23 9.66
C GLY A 177 7.03 0.93 10.46
N GLY A 178 6.30 -0.14 10.09
CA GLY A 178 6.52 -1.49 10.59
C GLY A 178 7.80 -2.11 10.03
N ARG A 179 8.29 -3.19 10.65
CA ARG A 179 9.53 -3.86 10.21
C ARG A 179 9.23 -5.02 9.26
N GLY A 180 9.97 -5.07 8.16
CA GLY A 180 9.97 -6.19 7.21
C GLY A 180 10.79 -7.39 7.71
N PRO A 181 10.79 -8.50 6.95
CA PRO A 181 11.57 -9.70 7.27
C PRO A 181 13.08 -9.48 7.36
N ASP A 182 13.59 -8.46 6.66
CA ASP A 182 15.00 -8.02 6.71
C ASP A 182 15.30 -7.06 7.87
N GLY A 183 14.31 -6.79 8.73
CA GLY A 183 14.41 -5.91 9.89
C GLY A 183 14.35 -4.41 9.55
N LYS A 184 14.24 -4.03 8.28
CA LYS A 184 14.16 -2.62 7.85
C LYS A 184 12.71 -2.12 7.92
N PRO A 185 12.50 -0.83 8.20
CA PRO A 185 11.16 -0.25 8.18
C PRO A 185 10.62 -0.18 6.75
N TYR A 186 9.32 -0.42 6.57
CA TYR A 186 8.64 -0.10 5.31
C TYR A 186 8.58 1.41 5.10
N ALA A 187 9.00 1.86 3.90
CA ALA A 187 8.86 3.24 3.45
C ALA A 187 7.40 3.56 3.15
N ALA A 188 7.08 4.86 3.13
CA ALA A 188 5.81 5.40 2.63
C ALA A 188 5.92 5.79 1.16
#